data_AF-A0A8I2YWQ1-F1
#
_entry.id   AF-A0A8I2YWQ1-F1
#
_cell.length_a   1.000
_cell.length_b   1.000
_cell.length_c   1.000
_cell.angle_alpha   90.00
_cell.angle_beta   90.00
_cell.angle_gamma   90.00
#
_symmetry.space_group_name_H-M   'P 1'
#
loop_
_entity.id
_entity.type
_entity.pdbx_description
1 polymer ?
#
loop_
_entity_poly.entity_id
_entity_poly.type
_entity_poly.pdbx_seq_one_letter_code
_entity_poly.pdbx_strand_id
1 'polypeptide(L)'
;MARTSQPLSESAYSPDTCMFCSQSLRITTSAADTDSESEHPLERGEPTTVIDDVELHCGPPGSGPGGHHAHWACLIDHATAQARARAHGAVPPVPAVVADPVLGAAVRGTGTETEARTYPPAFTTCVVCGQNILDPSGRFIVDVRNEGGETRGFDFGVIIEEEEFLDSHPSQVHSRAFHDLVAEGDYVGAIDVIAEHDVDVNCTFGNDGLTALQKAMYSGDASGVEFLRSLGATV
;
A
#
# COMPACT_ATOMS: atom_id res chain seq x y z
N MET A 1 -32.65 1.11 40.30
CA MET A 1 -32.85 0.57 38.95
C MET A 1 -31.62 0.92 38.15
N ALA A 2 -30.67 -0.02 38.06
CA ALA A 2 -29.40 0.17 37.39
C ALA A 2 -29.64 0.19 35.87
N ARG A 3 -29.24 1.27 35.21
CA ARG A 3 -29.17 1.34 33.75
C ARG A 3 -28.01 0.46 33.33
N THR A 4 -28.33 -0.76 32.90
CA THR A 4 -27.42 -1.61 32.14
C THR A 4 -26.97 -0.79 30.93
N SER A 5 -25.68 -0.42 30.92
CA SER A 5 -25.08 0.24 29.77
C SER A 5 -24.96 -0.84 28.69
N GLN A 6 -25.86 -0.79 27.70
CA GLN A 6 -25.73 -1.62 26.50
C GLN A 6 -24.40 -1.24 25.80
N PRO A 7 -23.58 -2.22 25.39
CA PRO A 7 -22.52 -1.95 24.43
C PRO A 7 -23.14 -1.40 23.15
N LEU A 8 -22.44 -0.48 22.49
CA LEU A 8 -22.79 0.00 21.16
C LEU A 8 -23.02 -1.22 20.25
N SER A 9 -24.14 -1.22 19.54
CA SER A 9 -24.57 -2.33 18.68
C SER A 9 -23.52 -2.67 17.61
N GLU A 10 -23.45 -3.94 17.22
CA GLU A 10 -22.70 -4.55 16.10
C GLU A 10 -23.03 -3.95 14.70
N SER A 11 -23.48 -2.69 14.61
CA SER A 11 -24.16 -2.14 13.44
C SER A 11 -23.51 -0.86 12.92
N ALA A 12 -22.51 -0.99 12.03
CA ALA A 12 -22.15 0.07 11.08
C ALA A 12 -21.25 -0.40 9.93
N TYR A 13 -20.40 -1.42 10.15
CA TYR A 13 -19.44 -1.87 9.14
C TYR A 13 -20.07 -2.86 8.14
N SER A 14 -19.86 -2.63 6.84
CA SER A 14 -20.24 -3.53 5.76
C SER A 14 -18.98 -4.02 5.03
N PRO A 15 -18.86 -5.32 4.69
CA PRO A 15 -17.71 -5.83 3.94
C PRO A 15 -17.63 -5.28 2.51
N ASP A 16 -18.70 -4.67 1.99
CA ASP A 16 -18.70 -4.01 0.68
C ASP A 16 -18.22 -2.54 0.74
N THR A 17 -17.87 -2.04 1.92
CA THR A 17 -17.47 -0.65 2.16
C THR A 17 -16.11 -0.54 2.82
N CYS A 18 -15.35 0.47 2.44
CA CYS A 18 -14.06 0.78 3.06
C CYS A 18 -14.23 1.19 4.53
N MET A 19 -13.45 0.57 5.41
CA MET A 19 -13.49 0.80 6.86
C MET A 19 -13.05 2.22 7.27
N PHE A 20 -12.39 2.97 6.40
CA PHE A 20 -11.92 4.33 6.69
C PHE A 20 -12.88 5.42 6.20
N CYS A 21 -13.35 5.33 4.95
CA CYS A 21 -14.19 6.37 4.33
C CYS A 21 -15.68 5.98 4.26
N SER A 22 -16.04 4.73 4.58
CA SER A 22 -17.40 4.18 4.48
C SER A 22 -18.02 4.22 3.07
N GLN A 23 -17.21 4.43 2.03
CA GLN A 23 -17.65 4.37 0.62
C GLN A 23 -17.51 2.95 0.06
N SER A 24 -18.21 2.69 -1.05
CA SER A 24 -18.16 1.42 -1.78
C SER A 24 -16.74 1.07 -2.22
N LEU A 25 -16.34 -0.19 -2.06
CA LEU A 25 -15.07 -0.75 -2.59
C LEU A 25 -15.11 -0.95 -4.12
N ARG A 26 -16.25 -0.65 -4.74
CA ARG A 26 -16.45 -0.63 -6.19
C ARG A 26 -16.59 0.82 -6.63
N ILE A 27 -15.65 1.27 -7.45
CA ILE A 27 -15.61 2.64 -7.98
C ILE A 27 -16.21 2.60 -9.39
N THR A 28 -17.23 3.42 -9.64
CA THR A 28 -17.83 3.57 -10.96
C THR A 28 -17.23 4.77 -11.66
N THR A 29 -16.57 4.58 -12.80
CA THR A 29 -16.06 5.68 -13.63
C THR A 29 -17.13 6.07 -14.65
N SER A 30 -17.33 7.37 -14.82
CA SER A 30 -18.33 7.88 -15.75
C SER A 30 -17.70 8.08 -17.13
N ALA A 31 -18.42 7.74 -18.20
CA ALA A 31 -17.97 8.02 -19.57
C ALA A 31 -17.96 9.52 -19.94
N ALA A 32 -18.18 10.42 -18.95
CA ALA A 32 -18.16 11.86 -19.16
C ALA A 32 -16.78 12.50 -18.88
N ASP A 33 -15.82 11.74 -18.34
CA ASP A 33 -14.49 12.24 -17.99
C ASP A 33 -13.47 12.11 -19.15
N THR A 34 -13.90 11.63 -20.32
CA THR A 34 -13.10 11.61 -21.55
C THR A 34 -13.40 12.86 -22.39
N ASP A 35 -12.53 13.87 -22.31
CA ASP A 35 -12.48 15.04 -23.22
C ASP A 35 -12.02 14.62 -24.63
N SER A 36 -12.78 13.75 -25.29
CA SER A 36 -12.57 13.38 -26.69
C SER A 36 -13.61 14.10 -27.54
N GLU A 37 -13.19 15.17 -28.19
CA GLU A 37 -13.91 15.84 -29.29
C GLU A 37 -14.02 14.89 -30.51
N SER A 38 -14.80 13.81 -30.40
CA SER A 38 -15.08 12.89 -31.49
C SER A 38 -16.57 12.94 -31.87
N GLU A 39 -16.85 13.51 -33.04
CA GLU A 39 -18.18 13.77 -33.60
C GLU A 39 -18.87 12.48 -34.10
N HIS A 40 -18.99 11.46 -33.26
CA HIS A 40 -19.70 10.21 -33.56
C HIS A 40 -20.89 9.99 -32.59
N PRO A 41 -22.15 10.22 -33.02
CA PRO A 41 -23.31 10.31 -32.12
C PRO A 41 -23.86 9.02 -31.47
N LEU A 42 -23.15 7.88 -31.44
CA LEU A 42 -23.73 6.62 -30.93
C LEU A 42 -22.65 5.68 -30.40
N GLU A 43 -22.11 5.92 -29.20
CA GLU A 43 -21.76 4.91 -28.17
C GLU A 43 -21.40 5.69 -26.89
N ARG A 44 -22.40 5.94 -26.05
CA ARG A 44 -22.16 6.51 -24.71
C ARG A 44 -21.45 5.39 -23.94
N GLY A 45 -20.16 5.53 -23.68
CA GLY A 45 -19.35 4.49 -23.04
C GLY A 45 -20.06 3.92 -21.80
N GLU A 46 -20.13 2.60 -21.70
CA GLU A 46 -20.73 1.98 -20.52
C GLU A 46 -19.86 2.31 -19.29
N PRO A 47 -20.46 2.73 -18.18
CA PRO A 47 -19.71 2.98 -16.96
C PRO A 47 -19.00 1.69 -16.53
N THR A 48 -17.67 1.74 -16.45
CA THR A 48 -16.90 0.60 -15.97
C THR A 48 -16.84 0.66 -14.44
N THR A 49 -16.84 -0.52 -13.82
CA THR A 49 -16.73 -0.64 -12.37
C THR A 49 -15.39 -1.26 -12.03
N VAL A 50 -14.58 -0.50 -11.30
CA VAL A 50 -13.25 -0.87 -10.82
C VAL A 50 -13.38 -1.40 -9.39
N ILE A 51 -12.70 -2.50 -9.09
CA ILE A 51 -12.62 -3.05 -7.73
C ILE A 51 -11.37 -2.47 -7.07
N ASP A 52 -11.52 -1.91 -5.88
CA ASP A 52 -10.44 -1.39 -5.03
C ASP A 52 -10.66 -1.91 -3.61
N ASP A 53 -10.36 -3.19 -3.41
CA ASP A 53 -10.62 -3.92 -2.17
C ASP A 53 -9.34 -4.54 -1.60
N VAL A 54 -8.91 -4.03 -0.45
CA VAL A 54 -7.83 -4.60 0.38
C VAL A 54 -8.43 -5.20 1.65
N GLU A 55 -8.37 -6.52 1.78
CA GLU A 55 -8.87 -7.30 2.92
C GLU A 55 -7.75 -7.54 3.96
N LEU A 56 -7.95 -7.04 5.18
CA LEU A 56 -7.04 -7.21 6.30
C LEU A 56 -7.29 -8.54 7.03
N HIS A 57 -6.24 -9.28 7.37
CA HIS A 57 -6.33 -10.51 8.15
C HIS A 57 -6.44 -10.25 9.66
N CYS A 58 -7.47 -9.51 10.07
CA CYS A 58 -7.77 -9.23 11.48
C CYS A 58 -8.79 -10.22 12.05
N GLY A 59 -8.45 -10.90 13.15
CA GLY A 59 -9.35 -11.84 13.83
C GLY A 59 -8.60 -12.99 14.53
N PRO A 60 -9.22 -13.68 15.50
CA PRO A 60 -8.61 -14.88 16.09
C PRO A 60 -8.48 -15.99 15.04
N PRO A 61 -7.47 -16.87 15.13
CA PRO A 61 -7.31 -18.00 14.21
C PRO A 61 -8.60 -18.84 14.14
N GLY A 62 -9.14 -19.02 12.93
CA GLY A 62 -10.37 -19.81 12.72
C GLY A 62 -11.69 -19.03 12.80
N SER A 63 -11.67 -17.69 12.79
CA SER A 63 -12.87 -16.84 12.81
C SER A 63 -13.69 -16.80 11.50
N GLY A 64 -13.29 -17.55 10.46
CA GLY A 64 -14.02 -17.59 9.19
C GLY A 64 -13.70 -16.40 8.28
N PRO A 65 -14.34 -16.32 7.09
CA PRO A 65 -14.02 -15.33 6.07
C PRO A 65 -14.59 -13.97 6.44
N GLY A 66 -13.81 -12.92 6.28
CA GLY A 66 -14.27 -11.55 6.48
C GLY A 66 -13.26 -10.75 7.28
N GLY A 67 -12.11 -10.49 6.67
CA GLY A 67 -11.29 -9.38 7.10
C GLY A 67 -12.06 -8.05 7.07
N HIS A 68 -11.51 -7.01 7.69
CA HIS A 68 -11.99 -5.66 7.42
C HIS A 68 -11.35 -5.17 6.12
N HIS A 69 -12.12 -4.45 5.31
CA HIS A 69 -11.81 -4.08 3.95
C HIS A 69 -11.55 -2.58 3.87
N ALA A 70 -10.61 -2.17 3.02
CA ALA A 70 -10.28 -0.78 2.78
C ALA A 70 -9.95 -0.55 1.31
N HIS A 71 -10.17 0.68 0.83
CA HIS A 71 -9.51 1.14 -0.39
C HIS A 71 -8.00 1.14 -0.18
N TRP A 72 -7.24 0.82 -1.22
CA TRP A 72 -5.78 0.86 -1.18
C TRP A 72 -5.26 2.22 -0.68
N ALA A 73 -5.75 3.31 -1.28
CA ALA A 73 -5.34 4.66 -0.92
C ALA A 73 -5.67 5.02 0.54
N CYS A 74 -6.88 4.67 1.01
CA CYS A 74 -7.28 4.93 2.40
C CYS A 74 -6.39 4.18 3.40
N LEU A 75 -5.98 2.95 3.07
CA LEU A 75 -5.10 2.16 3.91
C LEU A 75 -3.68 2.75 3.96
N ILE A 76 -3.12 3.18 2.81
CA ILE A 76 -1.84 3.89 2.74
C ILE A 76 -1.90 5.18 3.57
N ASP A 77 -2.89 6.03 3.34
CA ASP A 77 -3.03 7.31 4.04
C ASP A 77 -3.08 7.13 5.56
N HIS A 78 -3.84 6.12 6.02
CA HIS A 78 -3.92 5.82 7.44
C HIS A 78 -2.56 5.34 7.99
N ALA A 79 -1.90 4.44 7.27
CA ALA A 79 -0.62 3.87 7.69
C ALA A 79 0.48 4.93 7.77
N THR A 80 0.63 5.74 6.72
CA THR A 80 1.63 6.81 6.62
C THR A 80 1.36 7.91 7.65
N ALA A 81 0.09 8.27 7.88
CA ALA A 81 -0.28 9.20 8.95
C ALA A 81 0.13 8.69 10.34
N GLN A 82 -0.05 7.39 10.62
CA GLN A 82 0.42 6.80 11.88
C GLN A 82 1.96 6.76 11.97
N ALA A 83 2.66 6.47 10.87
CA ALA A 83 4.12 6.48 10.81
C ALA A 83 4.67 7.88 11.16
N ARG A 84 4.14 8.90 10.50
CA ARG A 84 4.48 10.32 10.74
C ARG A 84 4.22 10.73 12.19
N ALA A 85 3.07 10.34 12.75
CA ALA A 85 2.75 10.64 14.15
C ALA A 85 3.80 10.07 15.13
N ARG A 86 4.23 8.82 14.91
CA ARG A 86 5.29 8.17 15.69
C ARG A 86 6.63 8.90 15.56
N ALA A 87 7.04 9.24 14.34
CA ALA A 87 8.31 9.92 14.06
C ALA A 87 8.41 11.30 14.77
N HIS A 88 7.29 12.01 14.89
CA HIS A 88 7.24 13.33 15.51
C HIS A 88 6.95 13.33 17.02
N GLY A 89 6.89 12.16 17.68
CA GLY A 89 6.52 12.06 19.09
C GLY A 89 5.10 12.56 19.38
N ALA A 90 4.27 12.69 18.35
CA ALA A 90 2.87 13.04 18.48
C ALA A 90 2.09 11.76 18.81
N VAL A 91 1.21 11.84 19.81
CA VAL A 91 0.20 10.78 20.01
C VAL A 91 -0.67 10.80 18.75
N PRO A 92 -0.73 9.72 17.95
CA PRO A 92 -1.63 9.69 16.80
C PRO A 92 -3.06 9.95 17.29
N PRO A 93 -3.92 10.64 16.51
CA PRO A 93 -5.32 10.72 16.84
C PRO A 93 -5.89 9.30 16.82
N VAL A 94 -5.99 8.70 18.01
CA VAL A 94 -6.71 7.44 18.20
C VAL A 94 -8.16 7.73 17.82
N PRO A 95 -8.81 6.98 16.90
CA PRO A 95 -10.25 7.04 16.81
C PRO A 95 -10.79 6.67 18.19
N ALA A 96 -11.60 7.56 18.76
CA ALA A 96 -12.13 7.41 20.12
C ALA A 96 -13.01 6.16 20.23
N VAL A 97 -12.42 5.02 20.55
CA VAL A 97 -13.14 3.80 20.94
C VAL A 97 -12.31 3.00 21.94
N VAL A 98 -12.81 3.05 23.19
CA VAL A 98 -12.63 2.16 24.34
C VAL A 98 -11.21 1.64 24.67
N ALA A 99 -10.60 2.30 25.65
CA ALA A 99 -9.52 1.70 26.43
C ALA A 99 -10.07 0.58 27.32
N ASP A 100 -9.48 -0.61 27.23
CA ASP A 100 -9.49 -1.59 28.32
C ASP A 100 -8.04 -2.09 28.55
N PRO A 101 -7.49 -2.05 29.78
CA PRO A 101 -6.07 -2.26 30.03
C PRO A 101 -5.80 -3.68 30.51
N VAL A 102 -5.74 -4.69 29.63
CA VAL A 102 -5.18 -5.99 30.02
C VAL A 102 -4.55 -6.70 28.82
N LEU A 103 -3.22 -6.62 28.66
CA LEU A 103 -2.33 -7.79 28.65
C LEU A 103 -0.87 -7.32 28.50
N GLY A 104 -0.15 -7.29 29.62
CA GLY A 104 1.28 -7.47 29.61
C GLY A 104 1.57 -8.96 29.45
N ALA A 105 2.21 -9.36 28.36
CA ALA A 105 2.95 -10.62 28.26
C ALA A 105 4.02 -10.48 27.18
N ALA A 106 5.24 -10.18 27.61
CA ALA A 106 6.43 -10.32 26.79
C ALA A 106 6.61 -11.79 26.42
N VAL A 107 6.35 -12.14 25.15
CA VAL A 107 6.72 -13.44 24.59
C VAL A 107 8.17 -13.35 24.14
N ARG A 108 9.08 -13.95 24.92
CA ARG A 108 10.44 -14.26 24.47
C ARG A 108 10.36 -15.44 23.50
N GLY A 109 10.37 -15.14 22.20
CA GLY A 109 10.57 -16.13 21.16
C GLY A 109 12.06 -16.27 20.84
N THR A 110 12.65 -17.43 21.15
CA THR A 110 13.93 -17.87 20.59
C THR A 110 13.65 -18.38 19.17
N GLY A 111 13.84 -17.52 18.17
CA GLY A 111 13.64 -17.83 16.76
C GLY A 111 14.81 -17.29 15.95
N THR A 112 15.30 -18.11 15.04
CA THR A 112 16.42 -17.88 14.12
C THR A 112 16.28 -16.54 13.39
N GLU A 113 17.43 -15.87 13.22
CA GLU A 113 17.65 -14.60 12.54
C GLU A 113 16.82 -14.48 11.26
N THR A 114 15.62 -13.95 11.41
CA THR A 114 14.77 -13.49 10.33
C THR A 114 15.21 -12.05 10.11
N GLU A 115 15.60 -11.71 8.88
CA GLU A 115 16.00 -10.35 8.49
C GLU A 115 15.10 -9.34 9.19
N ALA A 116 15.68 -8.64 10.17
CA ALA A 116 14.93 -7.76 11.02
C ALA A 116 14.40 -6.64 10.14
N ARG A 117 13.08 -6.55 10.00
CA ARG A 117 12.43 -5.34 9.47
C ARG A 117 13.09 -4.13 10.11
N THR A 118 13.56 -3.20 9.27
CA THR A 118 14.28 -2.02 9.76
C THR A 118 13.34 -1.12 10.58
N TYR A 119 12.03 -1.22 10.33
CA TYR A 119 11.00 -0.47 11.05
C TYR A 119 9.78 -1.35 11.41
N PRO A 120 9.29 -1.33 12.66
CA PRO A 120 8.03 -1.99 12.99
C PRO A 120 6.87 -1.29 12.28
N PRO A 121 5.85 -2.02 11.81
CA PRO A 121 4.76 -1.45 11.03
C PRO A 121 4.06 -0.31 11.80
N ALA A 122 3.74 0.76 11.06
CA ALA A 122 3.21 2.02 11.55
C ALA A 122 1.93 1.89 12.39
N PHE A 123 1.21 0.78 12.25
CA PHE A 123 0.13 0.37 13.13
C PHE A 123 0.03 -1.15 13.18
N THR A 124 -0.50 -1.68 14.29
CA THR A 124 -0.52 -3.13 14.55
C THR A 124 -1.92 -3.65 14.87
N THR A 125 -2.94 -2.78 14.86
CA THR A 125 -4.31 -3.14 15.24
C THR A 125 -5.33 -2.61 14.24
N CYS A 126 -6.33 -3.41 13.90
CA CYS A 126 -7.47 -2.98 13.08
C CYS A 126 -8.31 -1.92 13.81
N VAL A 127 -8.68 -0.84 13.11
CA VAL A 127 -9.49 0.26 13.68
C VAL A 127 -10.95 -0.12 13.96
N VAL A 128 -11.45 -1.19 13.35
CA VAL A 128 -12.83 -1.65 13.52
C VAL A 128 -12.94 -2.62 14.70
N CYS A 129 -12.11 -3.66 14.75
CA CYS A 129 -12.22 -4.73 15.76
C CYS A 129 -11.10 -4.75 16.80
N GLY A 130 -10.10 -3.87 16.69
CA GLY A 130 -8.95 -3.80 17.62
C GLY A 130 -7.98 -4.98 17.55
N GLN A 131 -8.21 -5.96 16.68
CA GLN A 131 -7.39 -7.16 16.57
C GLN A 131 -6.04 -6.88 15.91
N ASN A 132 -5.04 -7.70 16.25
CA ASN A 132 -3.73 -7.64 15.60
C ASN A 132 -3.89 -7.97 14.10
N ILE A 133 -3.26 -7.15 13.26
CA ILE A 133 -3.26 -7.28 11.79
C ILE A 133 -1.95 -7.90 11.26
N LEU A 134 -1.01 -8.22 12.15
CA LEU A 134 0.26 -8.83 11.78
C LEU A 134 0.18 -10.35 11.86
N ASP A 135 0.86 -11.01 10.94
CA ASP A 135 1.08 -12.45 10.99
C ASP A 135 2.00 -12.82 12.19
N PRO A 136 2.15 -14.12 12.51
CA PRO A 136 3.04 -14.57 13.59
C PRO A 136 4.51 -14.17 13.43
N SER A 137 4.93 -13.78 12.23
CA SER A 137 6.28 -13.30 11.92
C SER A 137 6.41 -11.78 12.02
N GLY A 138 5.31 -11.07 12.34
CA GLY A 138 5.26 -9.61 12.41
C GLY A 138 5.07 -8.91 11.06
N ARG A 139 4.70 -9.63 10.01
CA ARG A 139 4.44 -9.08 8.67
C ARG A 139 3.00 -8.62 8.53
N PHE A 140 2.76 -7.58 7.73
CA PHE A 140 1.41 -7.05 7.54
C PHE A 140 0.83 -7.62 6.25
N ILE A 141 0.17 -8.77 6.38
CA ILE A 141 -0.34 -9.54 5.25
C ILE A 141 -1.79 -9.16 4.96
N VAL A 142 -2.09 -8.89 3.69
CA VAL A 142 -3.43 -8.57 3.18
C VAL A 142 -3.74 -9.36 1.91
N ASP A 143 -5.02 -9.46 1.57
CA ASP A 143 -5.48 -9.92 0.25
C ASP A 143 -6.00 -8.71 -0.54
N VAL A 144 -5.58 -8.58 -1.80
CA VAL A 144 -5.89 -7.44 -2.67
C VAL A 144 -6.72 -7.92 -3.84
N ARG A 145 -7.84 -7.25 -4.12
CA ARG A 145 -8.66 -7.47 -5.31
C ARG A 145 -8.72 -6.18 -6.12
N ASN A 146 -8.26 -6.26 -7.37
CA ASN A 146 -8.24 -5.15 -8.31
C ASN A 146 -8.64 -5.63 -9.73
N GLU A 147 -8.51 -4.76 -10.74
CA GLU A 147 -8.82 -5.10 -12.14
C GLU A 147 -7.99 -6.28 -12.68
N GLY A 148 -6.79 -6.48 -12.12
CA GLY A 148 -5.88 -7.58 -12.47
C GLY A 148 -6.22 -8.90 -11.79
N GLY A 149 -7.21 -8.94 -10.90
CA GLY A 149 -7.66 -10.13 -10.18
C GLY A 149 -7.39 -10.08 -8.67
N GLU A 150 -7.21 -11.25 -8.07
CA GLU A 150 -6.97 -11.39 -6.62
C GLU A 150 -5.51 -11.78 -6.36
N THR A 151 -4.82 -11.00 -5.53
CA THR A 151 -3.50 -11.30 -4.99
C THR A 151 -3.62 -11.58 -3.52
N ARG A 152 -3.31 -12.81 -3.09
CA ARG A 152 -3.39 -13.22 -1.68
C ARG A 152 -2.03 -13.20 -1.01
N GLY A 153 -2.01 -12.94 0.30
CA GLY A 153 -0.79 -13.02 1.08
C GLY A 153 0.22 -11.91 0.79
N PHE A 154 -0.24 -10.76 0.30
CA PHE A 154 0.59 -9.61 -0.03
C PHE A 154 1.09 -8.94 1.25
N ASP A 155 2.41 -8.74 1.39
CA ASP A 155 2.97 -8.01 2.53
C ASP A 155 2.88 -6.50 2.30
N PHE A 156 1.76 -5.92 2.71
CA PHE A 156 1.48 -4.50 2.60
C PHE A 156 2.45 -3.64 3.42
N GLY A 157 3.09 -4.21 4.44
CA GLY A 157 4.07 -3.46 5.22
C GLY A 157 5.32 -3.07 4.42
N VAL A 158 5.66 -3.80 3.35
CA VAL A 158 6.75 -3.39 2.43
C VAL A 158 6.42 -2.07 1.74
N ILE A 159 5.16 -1.89 1.32
CA ILE A 159 4.70 -0.65 0.69
C ILE A 159 4.74 0.50 1.70
N ILE A 160 4.27 0.28 2.93
CA ILE A 160 4.29 1.31 3.99
C ILE A 160 5.72 1.74 4.31
N GLU A 161 6.65 0.79 4.45
CA GLU A 161 8.07 1.08 4.71
C GLU A 161 8.67 1.92 3.59
N GLU A 162 8.31 1.61 2.35
CA GLU A 162 8.78 2.35 1.20
C GLU A 162 8.23 3.79 1.15
N GLU A 163 6.93 3.98 1.39
CA GLU A 163 6.31 5.30 1.49
C GLU A 163 6.95 6.14 2.62
N GLU A 164 7.18 5.54 3.79
CA GLU A 164 7.87 6.18 4.90
C GLU A 164 9.32 6.57 4.55
N PHE A 165 10.00 5.71 3.78
CA PHE A 165 11.35 5.99 3.29
C PHE A 165 11.37 7.17 2.31
N LEU A 166 10.46 7.22 1.35
CA LEU A 166 10.36 8.30 0.36
C LEU A 166 9.95 9.62 1.00
N ASP A 167 9.03 9.59 1.96
CA ASP A 167 8.65 10.76 2.78
C ASP A 167 9.86 11.38 3.50
N SER A 168 10.76 10.54 4.02
CA SER A 168 11.96 10.98 4.72
C SER A 168 13.16 11.26 3.80
N HIS A 169 13.12 10.80 2.55
CA HIS A 169 14.15 11.02 1.54
C HIS A 169 13.56 11.55 0.22
N PRO A 170 13.05 12.81 0.19
CA PRO A 170 12.39 13.37 -1.00
C PRO A 170 13.26 13.34 -2.27
N SER A 171 14.58 13.38 -2.13
CA SER A 171 15.52 13.28 -3.25
C SER A 171 15.49 11.92 -3.97
N GLN A 172 14.95 10.88 -3.34
CA GLN A 172 14.86 9.53 -3.91
C GLN A 172 13.55 9.27 -4.66
N VAL A 173 12.56 10.17 -4.57
CA VAL A 173 11.27 10.04 -5.27
C VAL A 173 11.47 9.95 -6.79
N HIS A 174 12.36 10.77 -7.35
CA HIS A 174 12.64 10.75 -8.79
C HIS A 174 13.47 9.54 -9.21
N SER A 175 14.37 9.05 -8.36
CA SER A 175 15.06 7.77 -8.57
C SER A 175 14.08 6.60 -8.57
N ARG A 176 13.09 6.59 -7.66
CA ARG A 176 12.00 5.60 -7.67
C ARG A 176 11.21 5.68 -8.97
N ALA A 177 10.67 6.85 -9.29
CA ALA A 177 9.87 7.05 -10.51
C ALA A 177 10.62 6.58 -11.77
N PHE A 178 11.91 6.91 -11.87
CA PHE A 178 12.76 6.43 -12.96
C PHE A 178 12.84 4.90 -13.03
N HIS A 179 13.06 4.21 -11.90
CA HIS A 179 13.11 2.74 -11.87
C HIS A 179 11.78 2.10 -12.28
N ASP A 180 10.65 2.64 -11.81
CA ASP A 180 9.31 2.12 -12.13
C ASP A 180 8.98 2.29 -13.62
N LEU A 181 9.19 3.49 -14.17
CA LEU A 181 8.95 3.78 -15.59
C LEU A 181 9.77 2.87 -16.50
N VAL A 182 11.03 2.59 -16.14
CA VAL A 182 11.87 1.63 -16.88
C VAL A 182 11.32 0.21 -16.79
N ALA A 183 10.91 -0.23 -15.60
CA ALA A 183 10.37 -1.58 -15.39
C ALA A 183 9.03 -1.80 -16.12
N GLU A 184 8.22 -0.75 -16.27
CA GLU A 184 6.96 -0.75 -17.02
C GLU A 184 7.19 -0.62 -18.54
N GLY A 185 8.40 -0.28 -18.97
CA GLY A 185 8.75 -0.03 -20.37
C GLY A 185 8.34 1.36 -20.88
N ASP A 186 7.93 2.27 -19.99
CA ASP A 186 7.68 3.68 -20.32
C ASP A 186 8.98 4.49 -20.36
N TYR A 187 9.73 4.29 -21.44
CA TYR A 187 11.00 4.96 -21.66
C TYR A 187 10.86 6.46 -21.93
N VAL A 188 9.69 6.92 -22.40
CA VAL A 188 9.44 8.35 -22.65
C VAL A 188 9.31 9.07 -21.31
N GLY A 189 8.46 8.57 -20.43
CA GLY A 189 8.34 9.11 -19.07
C GLY A 189 9.68 9.06 -18.32
N ALA A 190 10.46 8.00 -18.48
CA ALA A 190 11.77 7.88 -17.84
C ALA A 190 12.76 8.99 -18.29
N ILE A 191 12.75 9.35 -19.59
CA ILE A 191 13.56 10.45 -20.13
C ILE A 191 13.10 11.79 -19.54
N ASP A 192 11.80 12.02 -19.45
CA ASP A 192 11.24 13.26 -18.92
C ASP A 192 11.65 13.45 -17.45
N VAL A 193 11.56 12.39 -16.64
CA VAL A 193 12.01 12.42 -15.23
C VAL A 193 13.51 12.73 -15.11
N ILE A 194 14.36 12.16 -15.98
CA ILE A 194 15.79 12.48 -16.00
C ILE A 194 16.01 13.95 -16.33
N ALA A 195 15.32 14.47 -17.36
CA ALA A 195 15.52 15.83 -17.84
C ALA A 195 15.04 16.89 -16.85
N GLU A 196 13.93 16.64 -16.15
CA GLU A 196 13.32 17.60 -15.22
C GLU A 196 13.97 17.58 -13.83
N HIS A 197 14.47 16.42 -13.39
CA HIS A 197 14.90 16.21 -12.00
C HIS A 197 16.37 15.82 -11.83
N ASP A 198 17.18 15.84 -12.90
CA ASP A 198 18.62 15.53 -12.88
C ASP A 198 18.92 14.16 -12.24
N VAL A 199 18.11 13.16 -12.58
CA VAL A 199 18.24 11.80 -12.05
C VAL A 199 19.46 11.12 -12.66
N ASP A 200 20.35 10.62 -11.81
CA ASP A 200 21.46 9.77 -12.25
C ASP A 200 20.92 8.43 -12.78
N VAL A 201 21.24 8.12 -14.03
CA VAL A 201 20.86 6.86 -14.70
C VAL A 201 21.41 5.63 -13.97
N ASN A 202 22.51 5.80 -13.22
CA ASN A 202 23.10 4.74 -12.38
C ASN A 202 22.62 4.79 -10.92
N CYS A 203 21.57 5.57 -10.61
CA CYS A 203 21.00 5.57 -9.27
C CYS A 203 20.52 4.17 -8.87
N THR A 204 20.78 3.81 -7.62
CA THR A 204 20.23 2.61 -6.99
C THR A 204 18.93 2.95 -6.31
N PHE A 205 17.95 2.06 -6.37
CA PHE A 205 16.70 2.23 -5.62
C PHE A 205 16.19 0.91 -5.05
N GLY A 206 15.69 0.96 -3.82
CA GLY A 206 15.16 -0.18 -3.08
C GLY A 206 16.21 -0.91 -2.24
N ASN A 207 15.77 -1.94 -1.53
CA ASN A 207 16.60 -2.68 -0.57
C ASN A 207 17.67 -3.58 -1.20
N ASP A 208 17.56 -3.86 -2.50
CA ASP A 208 18.53 -4.66 -3.23
C ASP A 208 19.78 -3.87 -3.65
N GLY A 209 19.74 -2.53 -3.55
CA GLY A 209 20.85 -1.66 -3.93
C GLY A 209 21.22 -1.76 -5.41
N LEU A 210 20.29 -2.23 -6.25
CA LEU A 210 20.55 -2.45 -7.67
C LEU A 210 20.22 -1.20 -8.50
N THR A 211 20.97 -0.99 -9.57
CA THR A 211 20.62 -0.01 -10.61
C THR A 211 19.50 -0.54 -11.50
N ALA A 212 18.82 0.35 -12.23
CA ALA A 212 17.79 -0.06 -13.18
C ALA A 212 18.35 -1.03 -14.24
N LEU A 213 19.63 -0.86 -14.63
CA LEU A 213 20.29 -1.72 -15.61
C LEU A 213 20.49 -3.13 -15.07
N GLN A 214 20.92 -3.25 -13.82
CA GLN A 214 21.08 -4.55 -13.17
C GLN A 214 19.72 -5.26 -13.05
N LYS A 215 18.66 -4.56 -12.65
CA LYS A 215 17.29 -5.12 -12.59
C LYS A 215 16.82 -5.63 -13.96
N ALA A 216 16.98 -4.84 -15.02
CA ALA A 216 16.62 -5.23 -16.39
C ALA A 216 17.42 -6.46 -16.89
N MET A 217 18.71 -6.55 -16.54
CA MET A 217 19.53 -7.73 -16.86
C MET A 217 19.05 -8.98 -16.12
N TYR A 218 18.69 -8.87 -14.84
CA TYR A 218 18.20 -10.00 -14.05
C TYR A 218 16.82 -10.50 -14.51
N SER A 219 15.93 -9.60 -14.93
CA SER A 219 14.61 -9.95 -15.44
C SER A 219 14.62 -10.46 -16.89
N GLY A 220 15.72 -10.25 -17.62
CA GLY A 220 15.83 -10.57 -19.04
C GLY A 220 15.13 -9.57 -19.95
N ASP A 221 14.86 -8.35 -19.46
CA ASP A 221 14.28 -7.26 -20.25
C ASP A 221 15.32 -6.66 -21.21
N ALA A 222 15.39 -7.24 -22.42
CA ALA A 222 16.31 -6.80 -23.46
C ALA A 222 16.08 -5.34 -23.88
N SER A 223 14.81 -4.91 -23.93
CA SER A 223 14.44 -3.55 -24.32
C SER A 223 14.92 -2.54 -23.27
N GLY A 224 14.70 -2.81 -21.98
CA GLY A 224 15.19 -1.97 -20.89
C GLY A 224 16.71 -1.90 -20.85
N VAL A 225 17.41 -3.02 -21.10
CA VAL A 225 18.88 -3.05 -21.18
C VAL A 225 19.40 -2.17 -22.32
N GLU A 226 18.80 -2.23 -23.50
CA GLU A 226 19.19 -1.39 -24.65
C GLU A 226 18.90 0.09 -24.39
N PHE A 227 17.72 0.40 -23.85
CA PHE A 227 17.34 1.76 -23.46
C PHE A 227 18.35 2.37 -22.48
N LEU A 228 18.62 1.70 -21.35
CA LEU A 228 19.51 2.21 -20.32
C LEU A 228 20.94 2.38 -20.82
N ARG A 229 21.45 1.46 -21.65
CA ARG A 229 22.76 1.62 -22.30
C ARG A 229 22.82 2.80 -23.25
N SER A 230 21.74 3.10 -23.95
CA SER A 230 21.66 4.28 -24.82
C SER A 230 21.79 5.59 -24.03
N LEU A 231 21.36 5.58 -22.77
CA LEU A 231 21.52 6.69 -21.81
C LEU A 231 22.90 6.69 -21.10
N GLY A 232 23.78 5.73 -21.39
CA GLY A 232 25.09 5.63 -20.78
C GLY A 232 25.13 4.89 -19.44
N ALA A 233 24.09 4.12 -19.10
CA ALA A 233 24.08 3.28 -17.90
C ALA A 233 25.22 2.25 -17.91
N THR A 234 25.80 2.01 -16.74
CA THR A 234 26.86 1.04 -16.51
C THR A 234 26.50 0.08 -15.36
N VAL A 235 27.13 -1.09 -15.34
CA VAL A 235 26.93 -2.11 -14.30
C VAL A 235 27.76 -1.86 -13.05
#